data_AF-A0A9W9G1K0-F1
#
_entry.id   AF-A0A9W9G1K0-F1
#
_cell.length_a   1.000
_cell.length_b   1.000
_cell.length_c   1.000
_cell.angle_alpha   90.00
_cell.angle_beta   90.00
_cell.angle_gamma   90.00
#
_symmetry.space_group_name_H-M   'P 1'
#
loop_
_entity.id
_entity.type
_entity.pdbx_description
1 polymer ?
#
loop_
_entity_poly.entity_id
_entity_poly.type
_entity_poly.pdbx_seq_one_letter_code
_entity_poly.pdbx_strand_id
1 'polypeptide(L)'
;MKFSLAAIAGFASAVAGVGLPSAFTLVADGGKTVLTDGNNLWIGANSTTHEIAILRSGENGAVSFTSKNGVPTAFQSLYVIDKEVSPVGLTIPHSGATPKGASTTGFGQTPKGYFSWEGKTWFSIDGYGEAKEKEIFWYGAHNAEYASVNLWVKECKGC
;
A
#
# COMPACT_ATOMS: atom_id res chain seq x y z
N MET A 1 -53.00 -10.29 -4.41
CA MET A 1 -51.88 -9.64 -5.11
C MET A 1 -50.61 -10.39 -4.74
N LYS A 2 -49.94 -11.04 -5.71
CA LYS A 2 -48.67 -11.75 -5.48
C LYS A 2 -47.53 -10.79 -5.81
N PHE A 3 -46.80 -10.31 -4.80
CA PHE A 3 -45.62 -9.49 -5.01
C PHE A 3 -44.42 -10.42 -5.12
N SER A 4 -43.83 -10.48 -6.32
CA SER A 4 -42.60 -11.22 -6.58
C SER A 4 -41.43 -10.28 -6.32
N LEU A 5 -40.56 -10.59 -5.35
CA LEU A 5 -39.28 -9.93 -5.19
C LEU A 5 -38.30 -10.50 -6.23
N ALA A 6 -37.94 -9.71 -7.23
CA ALA A 6 -36.77 -9.99 -8.06
C ALA A 6 -35.53 -9.45 -7.33
N ALA A 7 -34.68 -10.36 -6.84
CA ALA A 7 -33.37 -10.02 -6.31
C ALA A 7 -32.46 -9.59 -7.48
N ILE A 8 -32.13 -8.31 -7.54
CA ILE A 8 -31.15 -7.78 -8.48
C ILE A 8 -29.78 -8.07 -7.88
N ALA A 9 -29.17 -9.20 -8.26
CA ALA A 9 -27.77 -9.47 -7.94
C ALA A 9 -26.91 -8.51 -8.78
N GLY A 10 -26.51 -7.39 -8.18
CA GLY A 10 -25.51 -6.51 -8.76
C GLY A 10 -24.17 -7.24 -8.78
N PHE A 11 -23.69 -7.61 -9.96
CA PHE A 11 -22.31 -8.03 -10.13
C PHE A 11 -21.43 -6.81 -9.80
N ALA A 12 -20.74 -6.85 -8.66
CA ALA A 12 -19.62 -5.97 -8.41
C ALA A 12 -18.55 -6.31 -9.44
N SER A 13 -18.53 -5.58 -10.56
CA SER A 13 -17.41 -5.61 -11.49
C SER A 13 -16.17 -5.20 -10.70
N ALA A 14 -15.28 -6.17 -10.44
CA ALA A 14 -13.94 -5.88 -9.96
C ALA A 14 -13.31 -4.90 -10.94
N VAL A 15 -13.13 -3.65 -10.51
CA VAL A 15 -12.36 -2.69 -11.29
C VAL A 15 -10.95 -3.24 -11.35
N ALA A 16 -10.60 -3.86 -12.49
CA ALA A 16 -9.24 -4.29 -12.73
C ALA A 16 -8.35 -3.04 -12.61
N GLY A 17 -7.49 -3.02 -11.59
CA GLY A 17 -6.49 -1.97 -11.47
C GLY A 17 -5.62 -1.93 -12.71
N VAL A 18 -5.21 -0.74 -13.12
CA VAL A 18 -4.11 -0.60 -14.08
C VAL A 18 -2.87 -1.20 -13.43
N GLY A 19 -2.09 -1.96 -14.21
CA GLY A 19 -0.84 -2.55 -13.73
C GLY A 19 0.10 -1.49 -13.19
N LEU A 20 0.83 -1.84 -12.12
CA LEU A 20 1.88 -0.98 -11.57
C LEU A 20 3.07 -0.90 -12.54
N PRO A 21 3.81 0.23 -12.58
CA PRO A 21 5.09 0.27 -13.28
C PRO A 21 6.08 -0.75 -12.68
N SER A 22 7.02 -1.24 -13.50
CA SER A 22 8.01 -2.23 -13.04
C SER A 22 8.84 -1.75 -11.84
N ALA A 23 9.13 -0.44 -11.80
CA ALA A 23 9.74 0.25 -10.69
C ALA A 23 9.01 1.58 -10.45
N PHE A 24 8.66 1.88 -9.20
CA PHE A 24 7.90 3.08 -8.85
C PHE A 24 8.18 3.51 -7.41
N THR A 25 7.78 4.73 -7.08
CA THR A 25 7.66 5.19 -5.70
C THR A 25 6.24 5.68 -5.46
N LEU A 26 5.93 5.96 -4.21
CA LEU A 26 4.64 6.49 -3.79
C LEU A 26 4.82 7.94 -3.33
N VAL A 27 3.85 8.78 -3.64
CA VAL A 27 3.81 10.18 -3.20
C VAL A 27 2.46 10.44 -2.56
N ALA A 28 2.45 10.81 -1.30
CA ALA A 28 1.22 11.17 -0.60
C ALA A 28 0.66 12.50 -1.10
N ASP A 29 -0.64 12.69 -0.91
CA ASP A 29 -1.27 14.01 -1.08
C ASP A 29 -0.49 15.09 -0.30
N GLY A 30 -0.24 16.23 -0.95
CA GLY A 30 0.70 17.25 -0.45
C GLY A 30 2.14 17.09 -0.93
N GLY A 31 2.42 16.11 -1.80
CA GLY A 31 3.71 15.99 -2.52
C GLY A 31 4.84 15.34 -1.71
N LYS A 32 4.52 14.70 -0.58
CA LYS A 32 5.50 14.04 0.28
C LYS A 32 5.79 12.64 -0.25
N THR A 33 7.02 12.39 -0.69
CA THR A 33 7.48 11.05 -1.08
C THR A 33 7.40 10.08 0.11
N VAL A 34 6.95 8.86 -0.16
CA VAL A 34 6.90 7.78 0.83
C VAL A 34 8.30 7.22 1.06
N LEU A 35 8.66 7.12 2.33
CA LEU A 35 9.91 6.54 2.81
C LEU A 35 9.64 5.23 3.55
N THR A 36 10.69 4.47 3.85
CA THR A 36 10.64 3.26 4.67
C THR A 36 11.85 3.16 5.58
N ASP A 37 11.64 2.62 6.78
CA ASP A 37 12.67 2.20 7.73
C ASP A 37 13.13 0.75 7.49
N GLY A 38 12.65 0.12 6.42
CA GLY A 38 12.87 -1.30 6.13
C GLY A 38 11.83 -2.23 6.77
N ASN A 39 10.87 -1.72 7.53
CA ASN A 39 9.76 -2.51 8.08
C ASN A 39 8.41 -1.98 7.65
N ASN A 40 8.19 -0.66 7.72
CA ASN A 40 6.91 -0.02 7.42
C ASN A 40 7.08 1.16 6.47
N LEU A 41 5.97 1.68 5.95
CA LEU A 41 5.96 2.85 5.07
C LEU A 41 5.57 4.13 5.81
N TRP A 42 6.20 5.25 5.44
CA TRP A 42 6.15 6.51 6.17
C TRP A 42 6.00 7.73 5.25
N ILE A 43 5.36 8.77 5.75
CA ILE A 43 5.26 10.09 5.12
C ILE A 43 5.88 11.14 6.06
N GLY A 44 6.68 12.05 5.51
CA GLY A 44 7.27 13.15 6.28
C GLY A 44 8.44 12.74 7.19
N ALA A 45 8.87 11.48 7.14
CA ALA A 45 10.07 10.98 7.80
C ALA A 45 11.37 11.63 7.27
N ASN A 46 12.42 11.62 8.09
CA ASN A 46 13.76 12.07 7.71
C ASN A 46 14.43 11.06 6.76
N SER A 47 14.91 11.54 5.60
CA SER A 47 15.60 10.71 4.59
C SER A 47 16.97 10.16 5.02
N THR A 48 17.47 10.57 6.18
CA THR A 48 18.71 10.05 6.78
C THR A 48 18.48 8.75 7.54
N THR A 49 17.28 8.57 8.09
CA THR A 49 16.88 7.38 8.86
C THR A 49 15.94 6.47 8.07
N HIS A 50 15.25 7.00 7.08
CA HIS A 50 14.35 6.27 6.20
C HIS A 50 14.77 6.46 4.74
N GLU A 51 14.82 5.38 3.98
CA GLU A 51 15.11 5.46 2.55
C GLU A 51 13.84 5.68 1.74
N ILE A 52 13.96 6.21 0.53
CA ILE A 52 12.82 6.31 -0.39
C ILE A 52 12.36 4.89 -0.71
N ALA A 53 11.06 4.63 -0.55
CA ALA A 53 10.46 3.37 -0.92
C ALA A 53 10.41 3.26 -2.47
N ILE A 54 11.48 2.75 -3.07
CA ILE A 54 11.54 2.36 -4.48
C ILE A 54 11.04 0.92 -4.58
N LEU A 55 9.78 0.80 -4.99
CA LEU A 55 9.02 -0.44 -5.04
C LEU A 55 9.11 -1.06 -6.42
N ARG A 56 9.05 -2.39 -6.48
CA ARG A 56 9.03 -3.18 -7.72
C ARG A 56 7.74 -3.99 -7.80
N SER A 57 7.04 -3.91 -8.93
CA SER A 57 5.86 -4.72 -9.17
C SER A 57 6.23 -6.13 -9.61
N GLY A 58 5.50 -7.13 -9.12
CA GLY A 58 5.58 -8.52 -9.56
C GLY A 58 4.24 -9.04 -10.06
N GLU A 59 4.17 -10.35 -10.29
CA GLU A 59 2.96 -11.04 -10.74
C GLU A 59 1.83 -10.93 -9.70
N ASN A 60 0.58 -11.02 -10.16
CA ASN A 60 -0.63 -11.01 -9.31
C ASN A 60 -0.72 -9.78 -8.37
N GLY A 61 -0.12 -8.66 -8.75
CA GLY A 61 -0.07 -7.46 -7.92
C GLY A 61 0.82 -7.62 -6.69
N ALA A 62 1.83 -8.50 -6.72
CA ALA A 62 2.88 -8.51 -5.72
C ALA A 62 3.68 -7.19 -5.80
N VAL A 63 4.09 -6.66 -4.65
CA VAL A 63 4.97 -5.49 -4.57
C VAL A 63 6.12 -5.84 -3.66
N SER A 64 7.33 -5.53 -4.11
CA SER A 64 8.54 -5.82 -3.38
C SER A 64 9.42 -4.59 -3.21
N PHE A 65 10.30 -4.68 -2.24
CA PHE A 65 11.27 -3.66 -1.90
C PHE A 65 12.61 -4.33 -1.61
N THR A 66 13.69 -3.70 -2.04
CA THR A 66 15.04 -4.07 -1.63
C THR A 66 15.76 -2.79 -1.24
N SER A 67 16.29 -2.76 -0.02
CA SER A 67 17.05 -1.61 0.47
C SER A 67 18.19 -1.25 -0.49
N LYS A 68 18.49 0.04 -0.65
CA LYS A 68 19.57 0.54 -1.52
C LYS A 68 20.93 -0.09 -1.18
N ASN A 69 21.16 -0.36 0.10
CA ASN A 69 22.40 -0.97 0.60
C ASN A 69 22.24 -2.47 0.89
N GLY A 70 21.08 -3.04 0.58
CA GLY A 70 20.80 -4.46 0.74
C GLY A 70 21.46 -5.31 -0.36
N VAL A 71 21.71 -6.59 -0.06
CA VAL A 71 22.12 -7.55 -1.10
C VAL A 71 20.93 -7.86 -2.02
N PRO A 72 21.14 -8.21 -3.30
CA PRO A 72 20.05 -8.40 -4.27
C PRO A 72 19.00 -9.45 -3.87
N THR A 73 19.35 -10.42 -3.03
CA THR A 73 18.46 -11.48 -2.55
C THR A 73 17.66 -11.08 -1.30
N ALA A 74 17.92 -9.91 -0.72
CA ALA A 74 17.28 -9.39 0.48
C ALA A 74 15.95 -8.68 0.18
N PHE A 75 15.24 -9.11 -0.86
CA PHE A 75 13.95 -8.53 -1.19
C PHE A 75 12.94 -8.83 -0.07
N GLN A 76 12.06 -7.86 0.13
CA GLN A 76 10.97 -7.88 1.09
C GLN A 76 9.67 -7.76 0.31
N SER A 77 8.63 -8.47 0.74
CA SER A 77 7.29 -8.33 0.17
C SER A 77 6.52 -7.29 0.96
N LEU A 78 5.86 -6.37 0.26
CA LEU A 78 4.87 -5.47 0.84
C LEU A 78 3.65 -6.29 1.25
N TYR A 79 3.06 -5.97 2.39
CA TYR A 79 1.81 -6.57 2.82
C TYR A 79 0.88 -5.56 3.49
N VAL A 80 -0.39 -5.91 3.49
CA VAL A 80 -1.44 -5.31 4.33
C VAL A 80 -2.17 -6.42 5.07
N ILE A 81 -2.77 -6.15 6.23
CA ILE A 81 -3.61 -7.13 6.94
C ILE A 81 -5.07 -6.84 6.61
N ASP A 82 -5.76 -7.82 6.02
CA ASP A 82 -7.17 -7.65 5.68
C ASP A 82 -8.04 -7.51 6.93
N LYS A 83 -9.07 -6.66 6.86
CA LYS A 83 -10.05 -6.40 7.94
C LYS A 83 -9.46 -5.85 9.24
N GLU A 84 -8.24 -5.37 9.22
CA GLU A 84 -7.58 -4.76 10.37
C GLU A 84 -7.01 -3.38 10.00
N VAL A 85 -6.96 -2.47 10.97
CA VAL A 85 -6.16 -1.25 10.84
C VAL A 85 -4.75 -1.56 11.30
N SER A 86 -3.83 -1.68 10.35
CA SER A 86 -2.44 -2.10 10.61
C SER A 86 -1.46 -1.34 9.73
N PRO A 87 -0.20 -1.17 10.15
CA PRO A 87 0.83 -0.58 9.32
C PRO A 87 0.95 -1.33 7.99
N VAL A 88 1.17 -0.59 6.90
CA VAL A 88 1.59 -1.18 5.64
C VAL A 88 3.04 -1.62 5.81
N GLY A 89 3.23 -2.94 5.86
CA GLY A 89 4.48 -3.54 6.27
C GLY A 89 5.26 -4.17 5.13
N LEU A 90 6.52 -4.46 5.42
CA LEU A 90 7.48 -5.21 4.62
C LEU A 90 7.88 -6.46 5.40
N THR A 91 7.90 -7.61 4.74
CA THR A 91 8.39 -8.84 5.39
C THR A 91 9.84 -8.69 5.81
N ILE A 92 10.29 -9.46 6.80
CA ILE A 92 11.72 -9.56 7.14
C ILE A 92 12.51 -9.99 5.89
N PRO A 93 13.65 -9.35 5.56
CA PRO A 93 14.48 -9.74 4.44
C PRO A 93 14.79 -11.25 4.45
N HIS A 94 14.72 -11.88 3.28
CA HIS A 94 14.92 -13.34 3.08
C HIS A 94 13.91 -14.28 3.74
N SER A 95 12.99 -13.79 4.56
CA SER A 95 12.11 -14.65 5.35
C SER A 95 10.82 -15.01 4.60
N GLY A 96 10.31 -14.08 3.77
CA GLY A 96 8.96 -14.19 3.19
C GLY A 96 7.83 -14.28 4.22
N ALA A 97 8.15 -14.33 5.52
CA ALA A 97 7.23 -14.48 6.61
C ALA A 97 6.38 -13.22 6.77
N THR A 98 5.07 -13.45 6.91
CA THR A 98 4.08 -12.39 7.11
C THR A 98 3.30 -12.66 8.39
N PRO A 99 2.74 -11.61 9.02
CA PRO A 99 1.76 -11.79 10.09
C PRO A 99 0.53 -12.58 9.64
N LYS A 100 -0.24 -13.10 10.60
CA LYS A 100 -1.50 -13.78 10.31
C LYS A 100 -2.48 -12.81 9.66
N GLY A 101 -3.13 -13.23 8.57
CA GLY A 101 -4.11 -12.41 7.86
C GLY A 101 -3.52 -11.39 6.88
N ALA A 102 -2.19 -11.36 6.76
CA ALA A 102 -1.52 -10.53 5.78
C ALA A 102 -1.77 -11.02 4.34
N SER A 103 -1.93 -10.08 3.43
CA SER A 103 -1.93 -10.29 1.98
C SER A 103 -0.74 -9.56 1.36
N THR A 104 0.04 -10.28 0.55
CA THR A 104 1.21 -9.76 -0.18
C THR A 104 0.95 -9.51 -1.66
N THR A 105 -0.29 -9.74 -2.12
CA THR A 105 -0.71 -9.66 -3.51
C THR A 105 -1.97 -8.78 -3.64
N GLY A 106 -2.39 -8.48 -4.87
CA GLY A 106 -3.59 -7.67 -5.12
C GLY A 106 -3.32 -6.16 -5.11
N PHE A 107 -2.05 -5.73 -5.02
CA PHE A 107 -1.71 -4.33 -5.19
C PHE A 107 -1.81 -3.92 -6.66
N GLY A 108 -2.23 -2.68 -6.87
CA GLY A 108 -2.44 -2.14 -8.21
C GLY A 108 -2.55 -0.63 -8.21
N GLN A 109 -2.87 -0.07 -9.37
CA GLN A 109 -3.15 1.35 -9.53
C GLN A 109 -4.61 1.56 -9.96
N THR A 110 -5.31 2.51 -9.35
CA THR A 110 -6.62 2.95 -9.83
C THR A 110 -6.50 3.72 -11.15
N PRO A 111 -7.58 3.90 -11.93
CA PRO A 111 -7.54 4.72 -13.15
C PRO A 111 -7.13 6.18 -12.92
N LYS A 112 -7.24 6.68 -11.68
CA LYS A 112 -6.80 8.03 -11.29
C LYS A 112 -5.31 8.13 -10.99
N GLY A 113 -4.62 6.99 -10.94
CA GLY A 113 -3.20 6.92 -10.67
C GLY A 113 -2.84 6.61 -9.22
N TYR A 114 -3.83 6.36 -8.35
CA TYR A 114 -3.59 6.03 -6.95
C TYR A 114 -3.20 4.58 -6.74
N PHE A 115 -2.27 4.34 -5.83
CA PHE A 115 -1.93 3.02 -5.31
C PHE A 115 -3.15 2.45 -4.59
N SER A 116 -3.36 1.15 -4.76
CA SER A 116 -4.52 0.45 -4.25
C SER A 116 -4.17 -0.98 -3.88
N TRP A 117 -4.97 -1.56 -3.00
CA TRP A 117 -5.01 -2.99 -2.74
C TRP A 117 -6.44 -3.48 -2.99
N GLU A 118 -6.62 -4.49 -3.83
CA GLU A 118 -7.92 -4.99 -4.28
C GLU A 118 -8.83 -3.86 -4.83
N GLY A 119 -8.23 -2.92 -5.58
CA GLY A 119 -8.89 -1.76 -6.17
C GLY A 119 -9.30 -0.64 -5.18
N LYS A 120 -9.00 -0.81 -3.89
CA LYS A 120 -9.36 0.15 -2.83
C LYS A 120 -8.14 0.98 -2.40
N THR A 121 -8.37 2.26 -2.13
CA THR A 121 -7.34 3.22 -1.72
C THR A 121 -7.45 3.55 -0.23
N TRP A 122 -7.73 2.56 0.61
CA TRP A 122 -7.97 2.74 2.06
C TRP A 122 -6.68 2.95 2.86
N PHE A 123 -5.70 3.66 2.28
CA PHE A 123 -4.51 4.04 3.03
C PHE A 123 -4.85 5.18 3.98
N SER A 124 -4.25 5.14 5.15
CA SER A 124 -4.46 6.13 6.18
C SER A 124 -3.17 6.44 6.91
N ILE A 125 -3.17 7.55 7.63
CA ILE A 125 -2.13 7.96 8.56
C ILE A 125 -2.77 8.27 9.90
N ASP A 126 -1.98 8.30 10.96
CA ASP A 126 -2.43 8.88 12.22
C ASP A 126 -2.86 10.35 11.98
N GLY A 127 -4.17 10.57 12.12
CA GLY A 127 -4.90 11.68 11.53
C GLY A 127 -4.95 12.93 12.40
N TYR A 128 -4.72 12.81 13.70
CA TYR A 128 -4.99 13.89 14.66
C TYR A 128 -3.77 14.31 15.49
N GLY A 129 -2.61 13.69 15.27
CA GLY A 129 -1.34 14.09 15.88
C GLY A 129 -0.59 15.17 15.07
N GLU A 130 0.11 16.05 15.80
CA GLU A 130 1.12 17.01 15.30
C GLU A 130 2.44 16.33 14.86
N ALA A 131 2.47 15.00 14.82
CA ALA A 131 3.64 14.23 14.43
C ALA A 131 4.04 14.57 12.98
N LYS A 132 5.30 14.97 12.82
CA LYS A 132 5.87 15.31 11.50
C LYS A 132 6.09 14.08 10.64
N GLU A 133 6.45 12.98 11.27
CA GLU A 133 6.61 11.66 10.67
C GLU A 133 5.34 10.87 10.93
N LYS A 134 4.73 10.33 9.87
CA LYS A 134 3.46 9.63 9.95
C LYS A 134 3.57 8.28 9.26
N GLU A 135 3.38 7.21 10.01
CA GLU A 135 3.31 5.85 9.50
C GLU A 135 2.04 5.67 8.66
N ILE A 136 2.16 4.92 7.56
CA ILE A 136 1.05 4.59 6.68
C ILE A 136 0.42 3.27 7.13
N PHE A 137 -0.89 3.29 7.28
CA PHE A 137 -1.72 2.16 7.65
C PHE A 137 -2.62 1.75 6.48
N TRP A 138 -2.97 0.47 6.44
CA TRP A 138 -4.12 -0.03 5.71
C TRP A 138 -5.34 0.05 6.62
N TYR A 139 -6.37 0.78 6.19
CA TYR A 139 -7.60 0.98 6.95
C TYR A 139 -8.64 -0.09 6.59
N GLY A 140 -8.37 -1.34 6.99
CA GLY A 140 -9.23 -2.49 6.71
C GLY A 140 -10.54 -2.54 7.51
N ALA A 141 -10.69 -1.68 8.54
CA ALA A 141 -11.86 -1.60 9.41
C ALA A 141 -12.13 -0.14 9.85
N HIS A 142 -13.39 0.20 10.11
CA HIS A 142 -13.78 1.54 10.59
C HIS A 142 -13.16 1.87 11.96
N ASN A 143 -12.37 2.95 12.03
CA ASN A 143 -11.81 3.59 13.22
C ASN A 143 -11.74 5.14 13.07
N ALA A 144 -12.30 5.91 14.01
CA ALA A 144 -12.32 7.38 13.95
C ALA A 144 -10.95 8.07 14.07
N GLU A 145 -9.87 7.35 14.41
CA GLU A 145 -8.52 7.86 14.73
C GLU A 145 -7.64 8.16 13.51
N TYR A 146 -7.95 7.57 12.35
CA TYR A 146 -7.07 7.65 11.19
C TYR A 146 -7.61 8.59 10.12
N ALA A 147 -6.74 9.43 9.56
CA ALA A 147 -7.06 10.26 8.40
C ALA A 147 -6.72 9.50 7.12
N SER A 148 -7.63 9.49 6.15
CA SER A 148 -7.36 8.92 4.83
C SER A 148 -6.26 9.70 4.11
N VAL A 149 -5.40 8.98 3.40
CA VAL A 149 -4.38 9.56 2.52
C VAL A 149 -4.40 8.83 1.18
N ASN A 150 -4.41 9.57 0.06
CA ASN A 150 -4.14 8.92 -1.23
C ASN A 150 -2.63 8.88 -1.49
N LEU A 151 -2.20 7.78 -2.10
CA LEU A 151 -0.82 7.57 -2.49
C LEU A 151 -0.77 7.52 -4.02
N TRP A 152 -0.11 8.48 -4.64
CA TRP A 152 0.11 8.51 -6.09
C TRP A 152 1.24 7.57 -6.46
N VAL A 153 1.01 6.70 -7.43
CA VAL A 153 2.08 5.89 -8.02
C VAL A 153 2.86 6.76 -8.99
N LYS A 154 4.18 6.86 -8.76
CA LYS A 154 5.10 7.59 -9.62
C LYS A 154 6.16 6.65 -10.16
N GLU A 155 6.12 6.41 -11.47
CA GLU A 155 7.10 5.58 -12.16
C GLU A 155 8.54 6.07 -11.92
N CYS A 156 9.45 5.13 -11.63
CA CYS A 156 10.86 5.38 -11.40
C CYS A 156 11.66 4.91 -12.62
N LYS A 157 11.97 5.84 -13.54
CA LYS A 157 12.73 5.54 -14.76
C LYS A 157 14.23 5.53 -14.46
N GLY A 158 14.89 4.38 -14.67
CA GLY A 158 16.34 4.23 -14.45
C GLY A 158 16.73 3.96 -13.00
N CYS A 159 15.77 3.52 -12.19
CA CYS A 159 15.94 2.98 -10.86
C CYS A 159 15.86 1.44 -10.95
#